data_AF-R7QZL4-F1
#
_entry.id   AF-R7QZL4-F1
#
_cell.length_a   1.000
_cell.length_b   1.000
_cell.length_c   1.000
_cell.angle_alpha   90.00
_cell.angle_beta   90.00
_cell.angle_gamma   90.00
#
_symmetry.space_group_name_H-M   'P 1'
#
loop_
_entity.id
_entity.type
_entity.pdbx_description
1 polymer ?
#
loop_
_entity_poly.entity_id
_entity_poly.type
_entity_poly.pdbx_seq_one_letter_code
_entity_poly.pdbx_strand_id
1 'polypeptide(L)'
;MPDQETETSLEKCGQTLGLDFKNLIQGGTLKKGEVSDTDDKTATLNYEVDGNLVALEVSASGQQAPKELLKEASRVDKKEVYLGENGKENCFYAAFEKDGIYYYLTANHMERDTFEGLLEEMLKD
;
A
#
# COMPACT_ATOMS: atom_id res chain seq x y z
N MET A 1 7.60 -19.83 12.76
CA MET A 1 6.28 -20.19 12.22
C MET A 1 5.46 -18.94 12.35
N PRO A 2 4.94 -18.34 11.26
CA PRO A 2 3.91 -17.32 11.41
C PRO A 2 2.73 -17.94 12.17
N ASP A 3 2.21 -17.22 13.15
CA ASP A 3 1.09 -17.69 13.96
C ASP A 3 -0.16 -17.82 13.06
N GLN A 4 -0.78 -19.00 13.06
CA GLN A 4 -1.98 -19.32 12.26
C GLN A 4 -3.11 -18.29 12.44
N GLU A 5 -3.14 -17.63 13.59
CA GLU A 5 -4.10 -16.56 13.92
C GLU A 5 -3.87 -15.31 13.06
N THR A 6 -2.62 -14.93 12.80
CA THR A 6 -2.27 -13.77 11.98
C THR A 6 -2.64 -13.97 10.52
N GLU A 7 -2.43 -15.18 9.97
CA GLU A 7 -2.84 -15.51 8.60
C GLU A 7 -4.37 -15.47 8.45
N THR A 8 -5.11 -16.00 9.44
CA THR A 8 -6.57 -16.02 9.43
C THR A 8 -7.17 -14.61 9.52
N SER A 9 -6.60 -13.73 10.34
CA SER A 9 -7.07 -12.34 10.47
C SER A 9 -6.82 -11.54 9.19
N LEU A 10 -5.67 -11.74 8.55
CA LEU A 10 -5.32 -11.07 7.30
C LEU A 10 -6.27 -11.46 6.16
N GLU A 11 -6.61 -12.76 6.05
CA GLU A 11 -7.59 -13.24 5.06
C GLU A 11 -8.99 -12.66 5.30
N LYS A 12 -9.43 -12.57 6.56
CA LYS A 12 -10.73 -11.94 6.92
C LYS A 12 -10.76 -10.45 6.59
N CYS A 13 -9.67 -9.73 6.87
CA CYS A 13 -9.54 -8.32 6.53
C CYS A 13 -9.63 -8.13 5.00
N GLY A 14 -8.88 -8.92 4.23
CA GLY A 14 -8.94 -8.90 2.76
C GLY A 14 -10.36 -9.16 2.24
N GLN A 15 -11.05 -10.18 2.77
CA GLN A 15 -12.45 -10.47 2.42
C GLN A 15 -13.40 -9.31 2.77
N THR A 16 -13.19 -8.65 3.90
CA THR A 16 -14.00 -7.52 4.36
C THR A 16 -13.82 -6.29 3.47
N LEU A 17 -12.59 -6.06 3.01
CA LEU A 17 -12.26 -4.97 2.09
C LEU A 17 -12.51 -5.33 0.62
N GLY A 18 -12.82 -6.59 0.30
CA GLY A 18 -12.95 -7.08 -1.08
C GLY A 18 -11.63 -7.14 -1.83
N LEU A 19 -10.50 -7.28 -1.13
CA LEU A 19 -9.15 -7.24 -1.68
C LEU A 19 -8.44 -8.60 -1.51
N ASP A 20 -7.73 -9.00 -2.56
CA ASP A 20 -6.80 -10.12 -2.47
C ASP A 20 -5.38 -9.62 -2.17
N PHE A 21 -5.02 -9.55 -0.89
CA PHE A 21 -3.71 -9.02 -0.48
C PHE A 21 -2.52 -9.80 -1.06
N LYS A 22 -2.69 -11.07 -1.44
CA LYS A 22 -1.60 -11.84 -2.05
C LYS A 22 -1.28 -11.35 -3.48
N ASN A 23 -2.29 -10.93 -4.24
CA ASN A 23 -2.14 -10.47 -5.62
C ASN A 23 -2.42 -8.97 -5.82
N LEU A 24 -2.53 -8.19 -4.74
CA LEU A 24 -2.86 -6.77 -4.80
C LEU A 24 -1.79 -5.93 -5.53
N ILE A 25 -0.53 -6.31 -5.40
CA ILE A 25 0.59 -5.70 -6.12
C ILE A 25 1.09 -6.69 -7.18
N GLN A 26 0.88 -6.38 -8.45
CA GLN A 26 1.34 -7.21 -9.56
C GLN A 26 2.87 -7.30 -9.57
N GLY A 27 3.41 -8.51 -9.68
CA GLY A 27 4.85 -8.75 -9.59
C GLY A 27 5.43 -8.65 -8.17
N GLY A 28 4.63 -8.23 -7.19
CA GLY A 28 5.02 -8.17 -5.78
C GLY A 28 4.80 -9.50 -5.07
N THR A 29 5.73 -9.88 -4.22
CA THR A 29 5.56 -11.02 -3.29
C THR A 29 5.28 -10.50 -1.89
N LEU A 30 4.10 -10.79 -1.33
CA LEU A 30 3.77 -10.46 0.05
C LEU A 30 4.70 -11.24 1.00
N LYS A 31 5.53 -10.53 1.75
CA LYS A 31 6.47 -11.10 2.74
C LYS A 31 5.87 -11.14 4.14
N LYS A 32 5.12 -10.09 4.50
CA LYS A 32 4.51 -9.95 5.83
C LYS A 32 3.23 -9.15 5.72
N GLY A 33 2.18 -9.55 6.42
CA GLY A 33 0.95 -8.77 6.56
C GLY A 33 0.48 -8.81 8.01
N GLU A 34 0.02 -7.68 8.50
CA GLU A 34 -0.46 -7.48 9.87
C GLU A 34 -1.77 -6.71 9.81
N VAL A 35 -2.80 -7.19 10.49
CA VAL A 35 -4.06 -6.45 10.68
C VAL A 35 -3.95 -5.66 11.96
N SER A 36 -4.48 -4.44 11.98
CA SER A 36 -4.47 -3.62 13.18
C SER A 36 -5.34 -4.24 14.26
N ASP A 37 -4.80 -4.46 15.47
CA ASP A 37 -5.56 -4.95 16.63
C ASP A 37 -6.76 -4.06 17.00
N THR A 38 -6.75 -2.79 16.59
CA THR A 38 -7.79 -1.83 16.90
C THR A 38 -8.96 -1.81 15.90
N ASP A 39 -8.78 -2.35 14.69
CA ASP A 39 -9.82 -2.38 13.65
C ASP A 39 -9.50 -3.39 12.53
N ASP A 40 -10.41 -4.33 12.29
CA ASP A 40 -10.29 -5.38 11.25
C ASP A 40 -10.35 -4.83 9.80
N LYS A 41 -10.44 -3.51 9.59
CA LYS A 41 -10.50 -2.88 8.27
C LYS A 41 -9.24 -2.10 7.93
N THR A 42 -8.19 -2.25 8.74
CA THR A 42 -6.88 -1.66 8.49
C THR A 42 -5.80 -2.75 8.52
N ALA A 43 -5.00 -2.83 7.46
CA ALA A 43 -3.92 -3.79 7.36
C ALA A 43 -2.63 -3.13 6.82
N THR A 44 -1.51 -3.53 7.39
CA THR A 44 -0.16 -3.17 6.93
C THR A 44 0.49 -4.38 6.26
N LEU A 45 0.88 -4.21 5.01
CA LEU A 45 1.38 -5.23 4.12
C LEU A 45 2.80 -4.86 3.68
N ASN A 46 3.70 -5.82 3.65
CA ASN A 46 5.08 -5.63 3.19
C ASN A 46 5.34 -6.56 2.01
N TYR A 47 5.60 -5.98 0.86
CA TYR A 47 5.89 -6.65 -0.39
C TYR A 47 7.36 -6.49 -0.76
N GLU A 48 7.85 -7.47 -1.52
CA GLU A 48 9.09 -7.36 -2.29
C GLU A 48 8.73 -7.26 -3.77
N VAL A 49 9.17 -6.21 -4.43
CA VAL A 49 8.95 -5.94 -5.86
C VAL A 49 10.31 -5.68 -6.52
N ASP A 50 10.76 -6.56 -7.42
CA ASP A 50 12.07 -6.47 -8.08
C ASP A 50 13.25 -6.27 -7.10
N GLY A 51 13.17 -6.92 -5.92
CA GLY A 51 14.18 -6.79 -4.86
C GLY A 51 14.06 -5.54 -3.97
N ASN A 52 13.08 -4.67 -4.23
CA ASN A 52 12.78 -3.49 -3.42
C ASN A 52 11.70 -3.79 -2.38
N LEU A 53 11.85 -3.22 -1.18
CA LEU A 53 10.87 -3.35 -0.10
C LEU A 53 9.80 -2.25 -0.23
N VAL A 54 8.56 -2.69 -0.36
CA VAL A 54 7.38 -1.85 -0.50
C VAL A 54 6.43 -2.13 0.66
N ALA A 55 6.20 -1.14 1.51
CA ALA A 55 5.16 -1.20 2.52
C ALA A 55 3.88 -0.60 1.97
N LEU A 56 2.76 -1.29 2.14
CA LEU A 56 1.44 -0.85 1.74
C LEU A 56 0.51 -0.94 2.94
N GLU A 57 -0.08 0.17 3.33
CA GLU A 57 -1.17 0.20 4.29
C GLU A 57 -2.49 0.40 3.56
N VAL A 58 -3.49 -0.38 3.94
CA VAL A 58 -4.85 -0.30 3.40
C VAL A 58 -5.83 -0.07 4.53
N SER A 59 -6.80 0.82 4.33
CA SER A 59 -7.80 1.15 5.34
C SER A 59 -9.14 1.49 4.71
N ALA A 60 -10.24 1.00 5.27
CA ALA A 60 -11.60 1.43 4.88
C ALA A 60 -11.99 2.82 5.42
N SER A 61 -11.31 3.31 6.47
CA SER A 61 -11.66 4.56 7.16
C SER A 61 -10.74 5.74 6.81
N GLY A 62 -9.66 5.49 6.06
CA GLY A 62 -8.78 6.53 5.51
C GLY A 62 -7.86 7.21 6.52
N GLN A 63 -7.56 6.55 7.64
CA GLN A 63 -7.11 7.26 8.83
C GLN A 63 -5.60 7.53 8.94
N GLN A 64 -4.72 7.08 8.01
CA GLN A 64 -3.28 6.99 8.35
C GLN A 64 -2.25 7.51 7.35
N ALA A 65 -2.64 8.31 6.35
CA ALA A 65 -1.62 8.98 5.53
C ALA A 65 -0.99 10.18 6.29
N PRO A 66 0.32 10.19 6.61
CA PRO A 66 0.96 11.31 7.30
C PRO A 66 1.01 12.51 6.35
N LYS A 67 0.20 13.54 6.63
CA LYS A 67 0.09 14.74 5.78
C LYS A 67 1.40 15.48 5.56
N GLU A 68 2.37 15.32 6.47
CA GLU A 68 3.68 15.95 6.38
C GLU A 68 4.59 15.30 5.33
N LEU A 69 4.31 14.05 4.95
CA LEU A 69 5.11 13.30 3.97
C LEU A 69 4.59 13.45 2.54
N LEU A 70 3.34 13.90 2.38
CA LEU A 70 2.67 14.00 1.09
C LEU A 70 2.64 15.45 0.60
N LYS A 71 3.05 15.65 -0.66
CA LYS A 71 2.95 16.94 -1.36
C LYS A 71 1.55 17.12 -1.96
N GLU A 72 1.37 18.19 -2.74
CA GLU A 72 0.12 18.48 -3.45
C GLU A 72 -0.38 17.29 -4.28
N ALA A 73 -1.71 17.17 -4.38
CA ALA A 73 -2.36 16.12 -5.14
C ALA A 73 -1.93 16.14 -6.61
N SER A 74 -1.46 14.99 -7.09
CA SER A 74 -1.20 14.72 -8.50
C SER A 74 -2.32 13.84 -9.08
N ARG A 75 -2.32 13.67 -10.40
CA ARG A 75 -3.25 12.75 -11.08
C ARG A 75 -2.45 11.64 -11.76
N VAL A 76 -2.68 10.41 -11.34
CA VAL A 76 -2.15 9.19 -11.96
C VAL A 76 -3.35 8.36 -12.43
N ASP A 77 -3.37 7.97 -13.70
CA ASP A 77 -4.51 7.28 -14.34
C ASP A 77 -5.90 7.89 -14.03
N LYS A 78 -5.99 9.23 -14.04
CA LYS A 78 -7.21 10.02 -13.71
C LYS A 78 -7.70 9.89 -12.26
N LYS A 79 -7.00 9.15 -11.39
CA LYS A 79 -7.25 9.08 -9.95
C LYS A 79 -6.41 10.11 -9.22
N GLU A 80 -6.95 10.66 -8.13
CA GLU A 80 -6.23 11.61 -7.29
C GLU A 80 -5.21 10.84 -6.44
N VAL A 81 -3.94 11.18 -6.59
CA VAL A 81 -2.83 10.54 -5.89
C VAL A 81 -1.96 11.60 -5.26
N TYR A 82 -1.81 11.54 -3.95
CA TYR A 82 -0.90 12.38 -3.21
C TYR A 82 0.47 11.72 -3.23
N LEU A 83 1.48 12.42 -3.75
CA LEU A 83 2.83 11.89 -3.87
C LEU A 83 3.77 12.57 -2.87
N GLY A 84 4.65 11.79 -2.27
CA GLY A 84 5.69 12.25 -1.37
C GLY A 84 7.04 11.69 -1.79
N GLU A 85 8.12 12.41 -1.47
CA GLU A 85 9.48 11.89 -1.64
C GLU A 85 10.36 12.36 -0.49
N ASN A 86 11.23 11.48 -0.02
CA ASN A 86 12.31 11.82 0.89
C ASN A 86 13.64 11.48 0.21
N GLY A 87 14.25 12.49 -0.40
CA GLY A 87 15.51 12.34 -1.13
C GLY A 87 16.73 12.02 -0.25
N LYS A 88 16.64 12.13 1.08
CA LYS A 88 17.74 11.72 1.98
C LYS A 88 17.77 10.21 2.20
N GLU A 89 16.60 9.59 2.23
CA GLU A 89 16.46 8.15 2.50
C GLU A 89 16.14 7.36 1.22
N ASN A 90 16.01 8.04 0.08
CA ASN A 90 15.57 7.47 -1.20
C ASN A 90 14.24 6.71 -1.05
N CYS A 91 13.27 7.39 -0.45
CA CYS A 91 11.94 6.84 -0.19
C CYS A 91 10.89 7.60 -0.98
N PHE A 92 9.97 6.86 -1.59
CA PHE A 92 8.79 7.40 -2.25
C PHE A 92 7.52 7.02 -1.48
N TYR A 93 6.58 7.95 -1.44
CA TYR A 93 5.30 7.78 -0.76
C TYR A 93 4.16 8.08 -1.73
N ALA A 94 3.08 7.33 -1.63
CA ALA A 94 1.84 7.64 -2.32
C ALA A 94 0.65 7.38 -1.43
N ALA A 95 -0.37 8.24 -1.51
CA ALA A 95 -1.67 7.98 -0.93
C ALA A 95 -2.77 8.20 -1.96
N PHE A 96 -3.71 7.27 -2.04
CA PHE A 96 -4.83 7.35 -2.97
C PHE A 96 -6.02 6.56 -2.43
N GLU A 97 -7.21 6.90 -2.94
CA GLU A 97 -8.43 6.16 -2.71
C GLU A 97 -8.81 5.40 -3.98
N LYS A 98 -9.19 4.13 -3.81
CA LYS A 98 -9.72 3.28 -4.88
C LYS A 98 -10.81 2.38 -4.30
N ASP A 99 -11.99 2.43 -4.93
CA ASP A 99 -13.16 1.61 -4.57
C ASP A 99 -13.63 1.76 -3.11
N GLY A 100 -13.50 2.97 -2.56
CA GLY A 100 -13.81 3.31 -1.17
C GLY A 100 -12.75 2.87 -0.16
N ILE A 101 -11.63 2.30 -0.63
CA ILE A 101 -10.50 1.88 0.20
C ILE A 101 -9.35 2.86 0.02
N TYR A 102 -8.73 3.24 1.12
CA TYR A 102 -7.59 4.14 1.15
C TYR A 102 -6.31 3.34 1.21
N TYR A 103 -5.37 3.69 0.34
CA TYR A 103 -4.07 3.05 0.19
C TYR A 103 -2.99 4.06 0.54
N TYR A 104 -2.01 3.62 1.31
CA TYR A 104 -0.79 4.37 1.59
C TYR A 104 0.43 3.50 1.30
N LEU A 105 1.15 3.84 0.24
CA LEU A 105 2.31 3.12 -0.26
C LEU A 105 3.59 3.83 0.17
N THR A 106 4.57 3.06 0.63
CA THR A 106 5.93 3.51 0.93
C THR A 106 6.92 2.58 0.24
N ALA A 107 7.70 3.09 -0.70
CA ALA A 107 8.73 2.34 -1.39
C ALA A 107 10.11 2.85 -0.99
N ASN A 108 10.95 1.97 -0.44
CA ASN A 108 12.31 2.30 -0.03
C ASN A 108 13.31 1.82 -1.08
N HIS A 109 14.31 2.66 -1.40
CA HIS A 109 15.39 2.35 -2.34
C HIS A 109 14.93 1.99 -3.77
N MET A 110 13.69 2.31 -4.12
CA MET A 110 13.11 2.05 -5.44
C MET A 110 13.41 3.22 -6.39
N GLU A 111 13.65 2.95 -7.67
CA GLU A 111 13.74 3.99 -8.69
C GLU A 111 12.37 4.63 -8.97
N ARG A 112 12.37 5.92 -9.32
CA ARG A 112 11.14 6.68 -9.53
C ARG A 112 10.26 6.07 -10.64
N ASP A 113 10.83 5.69 -11.78
CA ASP A 113 10.07 5.10 -12.90
C ASP A 113 9.39 3.79 -12.48
N THR A 114 10.08 2.95 -11.69
CA THR A 114 9.52 1.72 -11.12
C THR A 114 8.37 2.01 -10.15
N PHE A 115 8.53 3.03 -9.31
CA PHE A 115 7.49 3.45 -8.38
C PHE A 115 6.25 4.02 -9.10
N GLU A 116 6.45 4.88 -10.09
CA GLU A 116 5.35 5.44 -10.89
C GLU A 116 4.62 4.32 -11.67
N GLY A 117 5.35 3.38 -12.27
CA GLY A 117 4.75 2.21 -12.94
C GLY A 117 3.97 1.30 -12.00
N LEU A 118 4.46 1.09 -10.77
CA LEU A 118 3.75 0.35 -9.72
C LEU A 118 2.41 1.01 -9.37
N LEU A 119 2.41 2.33 -9.22
CA LEU A 119 1.19 3.10 -8.95
C LEU A 119 0.20 3.01 -10.11
N GLU A 120 0.67 3.14 -11.35
CA GLU A 120 -0.18 3.01 -12.53
C GLU A 120 -0.87 1.63 -12.57
N GLU A 121 -0.13 0.54 -12.31
CA GLU A 121 -0.72 -0.81 -12.25
C GLU A 121 -1.77 -0.96 -11.14
N MET A 122 -1.51 -0.41 -9.94
CA MET A 122 -2.46 -0.47 -8.83
C MET A 122 -3.73 0.34 -9.10
N LEU A 123 -3.62 1.44 -9.85
CA LEU A 123 -4.71 2.36 -10.12
C LEU A 123 -5.56 1.96 -11.33
N LYS A 124 -5.03 1.12 -12.23
CA LYS A 124 -5.80 0.53 -13.33
C LYS A 124 -7.09 -0.14 -12.82
N ASP A 125 -8.15 0.04 -13.59
CA ASP A 125 -9.46 -0.58 -13.37
C ASP A 125 -9.48 -2.06 -13.79
#